data_AF-A0A9N8H837-F1
#
_entry.id   AF-A0A9N8H837-F1
#
_cell.length_a   1.000
_cell.length_b   1.000
_cell.length_c   1.000
_cell.angle_alpha   90.00
_cell.angle_beta   90.00
_cell.angle_gamma   90.00
#
_symmetry.space_group_name_H-M   'P 1'
#
loop_
_entity.id
_entity.type
_entity.pdbx_description
1 polymer ?
#
loop_
_entity_poly.entity_id
_entity_poly.type
_entity_poly.pdbx_seq_one_letter_code
_entity_poly.pdbx_strand_id
1 'polypeptide(L)'
;MQVSQKCTNDFHGLIDEQELDWSRKRTLPDFQVRNDDKGGGVIVFWHVAKTGGTTVRKQCASLPGVDYAMLLTPEDYKAGSLMIADRLTPSWNTELDAFNHSRSHTLFVELHGMHSLTVLEMESRLRHWRDLSQKHGTPLFVFTLLREPTEYSLSFFNFFHDQKLEGGPTQLELQRASFNRQCRTLAAYPTHNKRVCALLYRKLHQLFDWVGTTERLTEETLPLLQHLLRFKPAQQRFAAESSFLGPSTAKHNFLLPSSDKRNKYNVAVPDINTLERDALTQETVRVLGEKTCLDRGLWERAQQDYTLDMWDDIIDGRPSSEDTGYEGL
;
A
#
# COMPACT_ATOMS: atom_id res chain seq x y z
N MET A 1 -0.42 1.46 28.84
CA MET A 1 -1.24 0.30 28.41
C MET A 1 -2.75 0.54 28.53
N GLN A 2 -3.29 0.94 29.69
CA GLN A 2 -4.74 1.07 29.89
C GLN A 2 -5.47 2.00 28.89
N VAL A 3 -4.86 3.13 28.53
CA VAL A 3 -5.43 4.07 27.53
C VAL A 3 -5.59 3.42 26.16
N SER A 4 -4.59 2.65 25.72
CA SER A 4 -4.59 1.99 24.41
C SER A 4 -5.78 1.04 24.31
N GLN A 5 -6.00 0.22 25.34
CA GLN A 5 -7.08 -0.76 25.35
C GLN A 5 -8.46 -0.12 25.26
N LYS A 6 -8.69 1.00 25.99
CA LYS A 6 -9.96 1.72 25.93
C LYS A 6 -10.22 2.26 24.52
N CYS A 7 -9.19 2.83 23.89
CA CYS A 7 -9.27 3.35 22.54
C CYS A 7 -9.66 2.29 21.51
N THR A 8 -9.00 1.15 21.58
CA THR A 8 -9.28 -0.02 20.75
C THR A 8 -10.71 -0.51 20.93
N ASN A 9 -11.13 -0.73 22.17
CA ASN A 9 -12.47 -1.24 22.48
C ASN A 9 -13.57 -0.29 21.97
N ASP A 10 -13.38 1.03 22.16
CA ASP A 10 -14.31 2.05 21.70
C ASP A 10 -14.41 2.07 20.16
N PHE A 11 -13.31 1.85 19.44
CA PHE A 11 -13.31 1.81 17.98
C PHE A 11 -13.92 0.50 17.47
N HIS A 12 -13.54 -0.64 18.04
CA HIS A 12 -14.06 -1.96 17.66
C HIS A 12 -15.55 -2.08 17.90
N GLY A 13 -16.07 -1.51 19.00
CA GLY A 13 -17.51 -1.48 19.28
C GLY A 13 -18.34 -0.67 18.28
N LEU A 14 -17.71 0.08 17.37
CA LEU A 14 -18.39 0.81 16.30
C LEU A 14 -18.35 0.08 14.94
N ILE A 15 -17.57 -0.99 14.85
CA ILE A 15 -17.53 -1.85 13.67
C ILE A 15 -18.61 -2.90 13.86
N ASP A 16 -19.59 -2.90 12.96
CA ASP A 16 -20.57 -3.99 12.92
C ASP A 16 -19.94 -5.20 12.23
N GLU A 17 -19.54 -6.17 13.05
CA GLU A 17 -18.91 -7.41 12.59
C GLU A 17 -19.81 -8.23 11.65
N GLN A 18 -21.13 -8.04 11.68
CA GLN A 18 -22.05 -8.74 10.78
C GLN A 18 -21.97 -8.24 9.33
N GLU A 19 -21.50 -7.00 9.14
CA GLU A 19 -21.33 -6.40 7.82
C GLU A 19 -19.95 -6.72 7.21
N LEU A 20 -19.08 -7.38 7.97
CA LEU A 20 -17.77 -7.83 7.54
C LEU A 20 -17.83 -9.31 7.18
N ASP A 21 -17.67 -9.59 5.89
CA ASP A 21 -17.61 -10.96 5.39
C ASP A 21 -16.25 -11.61 5.69
N TRP A 22 -16.13 -12.14 6.91
CA TRP A 22 -14.95 -12.86 7.39
C TRP A 22 -14.73 -14.23 6.76
N SER A 23 -15.76 -14.80 6.14
CA SER A 23 -15.68 -16.11 5.50
C SER A 23 -14.86 -16.09 4.21
N ARG A 24 -14.54 -14.89 3.74
CA ARG A 24 -13.91 -14.64 2.46
C ARG A 24 -12.41 -14.85 2.55
N LYS A 25 -12.00 -16.11 2.58
CA LYS A 25 -10.70 -16.45 2.00
C LYS A 25 -10.67 -15.96 0.56
N ARG A 26 -9.56 -15.33 0.17
CA ARG A 26 -9.44 -14.70 -1.14
C ARG A 26 -8.38 -15.44 -1.94
N THR A 27 -8.67 -15.67 -3.21
CA THR A 27 -7.66 -16.05 -4.20
C THR A 27 -6.95 -14.78 -4.65
N LEU A 28 -5.63 -14.83 -4.79
CA LEU A 28 -4.92 -13.67 -5.34
C LEU A 28 -5.32 -13.48 -6.80
N PRO A 29 -5.54 -12.23 -7.25
CA PRO A 29 -5.70 -11.95 -8.66
C PRO A 29 -4.44 -12.40 -9.43
N ASP A 30 -4.64 -13.14 -10.53
CA ASP A 30 -3.54 -13.64 -11.36
C ASP A 30 -3.13 -12.61 -12.40
N PHE A 31 -1.97 -11.99 -12.21
CA PHE A 31 -1.38 -10.99 -13.12
C PHE A 31 -0.47 -11.62 -14.20
N GLN A 32 -0.35 -12.94 -14.26
CA GLN A 32 0.55 -13.60 -15.20
C GLN A 32 0.11 -13.42 -16.65
N VAL A 33 1.11 -13.37 -17.54
CA VAL A 33 0.92 -13.39 -18.99
C VAL A 33 0.41 -14.77 -19.39
N ARG A 34 -0.83 -14.83 -19.87
CA ARG A 34 -1.37 -16.03 -20.50
C ARG A 34 -0.74 -16.22 -21.89
N ASN A 35 -0.77 -17.45 -22.40
CA ASN A 35 -0.12 -17.85 -23.67
C ASN A 35 -0.50 -17.01 -24.91
N ASP A 36 -1.45 -16.10 -24.80
CA ASP A 36 -1.88 -15.16 -25.85
C ASP A 36 -1.32 -13.73 -25.68
N ASP A 37 -0.20 -13.56 -24.97
CA ASP A 37 0.45 -12.28 -24.64
C ASP A 37 -0.44 -11.28 -23.87
N LYS A 38 -1.61 -11.73 -23.40
CA LYS A 38 -2.51 -10.98 -22.52
C LYS A 38 -2.13 -11.26 -21.07
N GLY A 39 -1.18 -10.48 -20.57
CA GLY A 39 -0.84 -10.41 -19.15
C GLY A 39 -1.03 -9.03 -18.56
N GLY A 40 -0.69 -8.89 -17.28
CA GLY A 40 -0.79 -7.61 -16.58
C GLY A 40 -2.18 -7.33 -16.02
N GLY A 41 -2.36 -6.12 -15.52
CA GLY A 41 -3.55 -5.71 -14.80
C GLY A 41 -3.39 -4.31 -14.24
N VAL A 42 -4.15 -3.97 -13.21
CA VAL A 42 -4.02 -2.69 -12.50
C VAL A 42 -3.72 -2.94 -11.03
N ILE A 43 -2.67 -2.29 -10.54
CA ILE A 43 -2.40 -2.17 -9.11
C ILE A 43 -2.64 -0.71 -8.70
N VAL A 44 -3.50 -0.48 -7.72
CA VAL A 44 -3.81 0.84 -7.17
C VAL A 44 -3.25 0.92 -5.75
N PHE A 45 -2.24 1.75 -5.55
CA PHE A 45 -1.66 2.04 -4.24
C PHE A 45 -2.19 3.37 -3.72
N TRP A 46 -2.99 3.30 -2.66
CA TRP A 46 -3.45 4.47 -1.93
C TRP A 46 -2.41 4.90 -0.89
N HIS A 47 -1.57 5.86 -1.24
CA HIS A 47 -0.39 6.15 -0.41
C HIS A 47 -0.70 7.16 0.70
N VAL A 48 -0.61 6.71 1.94
CA VAL A 48 -0.55 7.56 3.13
C VAL A 48 0.89 7.99 3.40
N ALA A 49 1.16 9.29 3.46
CA ALA A 49 2.54 9.78 3.63
C ALA A 49 3.23 9.16 4.86
N LYS A 50 4.52 8.82 4.75
CA LYS A 50 5.34 8.26 5.84
C LYS A 50 4.98 6.83 6.29
N THR A 51 4.25 6.08 5.47
CA THR A 51 3.96 4.64 5.70
C THR A 51 4.78 3.70 4.80
N GLY A 52 5.91 4.18 4.27
CA GLY A 52 6.82 3.35 3.46
C GLY A 52 6.56 3.39 1.95
N GLY A 53 5.68 4.26 1.44
CA GLY A 53 5.38 4.33 0.01
C GLY A 53 6.58 4.63 -0.90
N THR A 54 7.59 5.38 -0.44
CA THR A 54 8.85 5.54 -1.19
C THR A 54 9.56 4.21 -1.43
N THR A 55 9.53 3.29 -0.45
CA THR A 55 10.11 1.96 -0.58
C THR A 55 9.33 1.14 -1.60
N VAL A 56 8.00 1.11 -1.48
CA VAL A 56 7.11 0.43 -2.45
C VAL A 56 7.38 0.93 -3.86
N ARG A 57 7.37 2.25 -4.07
CA ARG A 57 7.61 2.86 -5.38
C ARG A 57 8.97 2.43 -5.96
N LYS A 58 10.04 2.47 -5.17
CA LYS A 58 11.39 2.06 -5.62
C LYS A 58 11.46 0.59 -6.01
N GLN A 59 10.70 -0.28 -5.35
CA GLN A 59 10.74 -1.72 -5.58
C GLN A 59 9.78 -2.17 -6.70
N CYS A 60 8.71 -1.42 -6.96
CA CYS A 60 7.66 -1.84 -7.90
C CYS A 60 7.62 -1.01 -9.19
N ALA A 61 7.79 0.31 -9.11
CA ALA A 61 7.59 1.22 -10.25
C ALA A 61 8.67 1.10 -11.33
N SER A 62 9.84 0.57 -10.99
CA SER A 62 10.98 0.40 -11.90
C SER A 62 11.09 -1.01 -12.48
N LEU A 63 10.17 -1.92 -12.12
CA LEU A 63 10.23 -3.30 -12.60
C LEU A 63 9.90 -3.36 -14.10
N PRO A 64 10.62 -4.18 -14.88
CA PRO A 64 10.25 -4.43 -16.28
C PRO A 64 8.83 -4.99 -16.36
N GLY A 65 8.05 -4.48 -17.30
CA GLY A 65 6.64 -4.86 -17.44
C GLY A 65 5.68 -4.13 -16.50
N VAL A 66 6.14 -3.06 -15.84
CA VAL A 66 5.30 -2.17 -15.03
C VAL A 66 5.26 -0.77 -15.64
N ASP A 67 4.06 -0.30 -15.96
CA ASP A 67 3.81 1.10 -16.27
C ASP A 67 3.44 1.82 -14.97
N TYR A 68 4.17 2.86 -14.60
CA TYR A 68 3.94 3.57 -13.34
C TYR A 68 3.31 4.94 -13.56
N ALA A 69 2.25 5.24 -12.79
CA ALA A 69 1.62 6.55 -12.75
C ALA A 69 1.45 7.05 -11.31
N MET A 70 1.82 8.29 -11.06
CA MET A 70 1.55 8.97 -9.78
C MET A 70 0.49 10.05 -9.99
N LEU A 71 -0.58 10.01 -9.20
CA LEU A 71 -1.66 10.99 -9.26
C LEU A 71 -1.53 11.93 -8.05
N LEU A 72 -1.27 13.22 -8.29
CA LEU A 72 -1.00 14.21 -7.25
C LEU A 72 -2.07 15.29 -7.15
N THR A 73 -2.61 15.69 -8.30
CA THR A 73 -3.58 16.78 -8.45
C THR A 73 -4.95 16.26 -8.84
N PRO A 74 -6.05 17.00 -8.58
CA PRO A 74 -7.39 16.65 -9.04
C PRO A 74 -7.47 16.30 -10.54
N GLU A 75 -6.70 17.00 -11.36
CA GLU A 75 -6.58 16.75 -12.80
C GLU A 75 -5.94 15.40 -13.09
N ASP A 76 -4.85 15.05 -12.38
CA ASP A 76 -4.24 13.73 -12.47
C ASP A 76 -5.22 12.63 -12.06
N TYR A 77 -6.03 12.84 -11.02
CA TYR A 77 -7.05 11.88 -10.61
C TYR A 77 -8.09 11.63 -11.71
N LYS A 78 -8.51 12.69 -12.40
CA LYS A 78 -9.44 12.56 -13.53
C LYS A 78 -8.81 11.77 -14.68
N ALA A 79 -7.59 12.12 -15.08
CA ALA A 79 -6.88 11.42 -16.16
C ALA A 79 -6.55 9.97 -15.79
N GLY A 80 -6.00 9.75 -14.60
CA GLY A 80 -5.66 8.43 -14.07
C GLY A 80 -6.88 7.53 -13.90
N SER A 81 -8.05 8.08 -13.55
CA SER A 81 -9.30 7.31 -13.48
C SER A 81 -9.73 6.78 -14.85
N LEU A 82 -9.51 7.53 -15.92
CA LEU A 82 -9.81 7.08 -17.29
C LEU A 82 -8.80 6.03 -17.74
N MET A 83 -7.52 6.21 -17.42
CA MET A 83 -6.46 5.26 -17.69
C MET A 83 -6.67 3.92 -16.99
N ILE A 84 -7.07 3.92 -15.72
CA ILE A 84 -7.44 2.70 -15.00
C ILE A 84 -8.62 2.00 -15.69
N ALA A 85 -9.69 2.73 -16.01
CA ALA A 85 -10.86 2.16 -16.65
C ALA A 85 -10.51 1.54 -18.02
N ASP A 86 -9.73 2.24 -18.84
CA ASP A 86 -9.28 1.76 -20.15
C ASP A 86 -8.40 0.50 -20.05
N ARG A 87 -7.51 0.43 -19.05
CA ARG A 87 -6.72 -0.78 -18.79
C ARG A 87 -7.60 -1.96 -18.39
N LEU A 88 -8.64 -1.71 -17.59
CA LEU A 88 -9.60 -2.74 -17.17
C LEU A 88 -10.60 -3.15 -18.26
N THR A 89 -10.73 -2.38 -19.35
CA THR A 89 -11.56 -2.73 -20.51
C THR A 89 -10.70 -3.13 -21.70
N PRO A 90 -10.66 -4.41 -22.10
CA PRO A 90 -9.96 -4.85 -23.29
C PRO A 90 -10.44 -4.10 -24.54
N SER A 91 -9.51 -3.43 -25.22
CA SER A 91 -9.70 -3.05 -26.61
C SER A 91 -9.34 -4.26 -27.47
N TRP A 92 -10.24 -4.68 -28.35
CA TRP A 92 -10.08 -5.91 -29.12
C TRP A 92 -9.03 -5.78 -30.24
N ASN A 93 -8.53 -4.57 -30.51
CA ASN A 93 -7.78 -4.27 -31.73
C ASN A 93 -6.45 -3.52 -31.51
N THR A 94 -5.96 -3.35 -30.28
CA THR A 94 -4.73 -2.59 -30.04
C THR A 94 -3.83 -3.24 -28.99
N GLU A 95 -2.56 -3.45 -29.32
CA GLU A 95 -1.51 -3.85 -28.36
C GLU A 95 -1.27 -2.77 -27.29
N LEU A 96 -1.63 -1.53 -27.62
CA LEU A 96 -1.51 -0.36 -26.77
C LEU A 96 -2.87 0.05 -26.21
N ASP A 97 -2.86 0.60 -24.99
CA ASP A 97 -4.01 1.27 -24.40
C ASP A 97 -4.15 2.71 -24.95
N ALA A 98 -5.23 3.41 -24.62
CA ALA A 98 -5.49 4.77 -25.13
C ALA A 98 -4.43 5.80 -24.68
N PHE A 99 -3.56 5.41 -23.74
CA PHE A 99 -2.48 6.18 -23.17
C PHE A 99 -1.10 5.71 -23.65
N ASN A 100 -1.06 4.88 -24.71
CA ASN A 100 0.15 4.38 -25.35
C ASN A 100 1.01 3.47 -24.46
N HIS A 101 0.39 2.75 -23.52
CA HIS A 101 1.06 1.74 -22.73
C HIS A 101 0.79 0.33 -23.26
N SER A 102 1.73 -0.60 -23.02
CA SER A 102 1.52 -2.00 -23.37
C SER A 102 0.42 -2.61 -22.52
N ARG A 103 -0.55 -3.27 -23.16
CA ARG A 103 -1.59 -4.03 -22.43
C ARG A 103 -1.05 -5.27 -21.73
N SER A 104 0.15 -5.74 -22.10
CA SER A 104 0.83 -6.85 -21.41
C SER A 104 1.53 -6.41 -20.13
N HIS A 105 1.65 -5.10 -19.87
CA HIS A 105 2.25 -4.57 -18.65
C HIS A 105 1.21 -4.45 -17.53
N THR A 106 1.69 -4.46 -16.29
CA THR A 106 0.89 -4.07 -15.13
C THR A 106 0.92 -2.55 -14.96
N LEU A 107 -0.24 -1.90 -14.91
CA LEU A 107 -0.35 -0.50 -14.58
C LEU A 107 -0.32 -0.33 -13.05
N PHE A 108 0.76 0.22 -12.50
CA PHE A 108 0.89 0.57 -11.09
C PHE A 108 0.57 2.05 -10.88
N VAL A 109 -0.57 2.34 -10.26
CA VAL A 109 -1.06 3.69 -10.00
C VAL A 109 -0.91 4.03 -8.51
N GLU A 110 -0.13 5.07 -8.20
CA GLU A 110 0.00 5.61 -6.85
C GLU A 110 -0.86 6.87 -6.69
N LEU A 111 -1.87 6.81 -5.82
CA LEU A 111 -2.66 7.97 -5.41
C LEU A 111 -1.93 8.64 -4.26
N HIS A 112 -1.33 9.81 -4.51
CA HIS A 112 -0.45 10.50 -3.58
C HIS A 112 -0.93 11.93 -3.30
N GLY A 113 -0.63 12.42 -2.10
CA GLY A 113 -0.65 13.84 -1.79
C GLY A 113 -1.74 14.25 -0.81
N MET A 114 -1.57 15.46 -0.26
CA MET A 114 -2.51 16.04 0.71
C MET A 114 -3.86 16.43 0.10
N HIS A 115 -3.93 16.52 -1.22
CA HIS A 115 -5.13 16.82 -2.01
C HIS A 115 -5.65 15.59 -2.76
N SER A 116 -5.19 14.40 -2.37
CA SER A 116 -5.75 13.17 -2.89
C SER A 116 -7.24 13.09 -2.56
N LEU A 117 -8.03 12.63 -3.52
CA LEU A 117 -9.38 12.16 -3.22
C LEU A 117 -9.27 11.06 -2.18
N THR A 118 -10.29 10.91 -1.34
CA THR A 118 -10.33 9.95 -0.23
C THR A 118 -11.11 8.70 -0.58
N VAL A 119 -10.95 7.64 0.22
CA VAL A 119 -11.57 6.33 -0.06
C VAL A 119 -13.08 6.46 -0.12
N LEU A 120 -13.66 7.30 0.75
CA LEU A 120 -15.08 7.57 0.77
C LEU A 120 -15.54 8.34 -0.47
N GLU A 121 -14.76 9.32 -0.95
CA GLU A 121 -15.07 10.08 -2.16
C GLU A 121 -14.92 9.24 -3.44
N MET A 122 -14.03 8.25 -3.43
CA MET A 122 -13.78 7.36 -4.57
C MET A 122 -14.61 6.07 -4.55
N GLU A 123 -15.49 5.88 -3.57
CA GLU A 123 -16.22 4.62 -3.41
C GLU A 123 -16.90 4.16 -4.70
N SER A 124 -17.64 5.04 -5.38
CA SER A 124 -18.37 4.65 -6.61
C SER A 124 -17.41 4.27 -7.74
N ARG A 125 -16.26 4.94 -7.85
CA ARG A 125 -15.23 4.64 -8.86
C ARG A 125 -14.52 3.33 -8.56
N LEU A 126 -14.18 3.06 -7.29
CA LEU A 126 -13.59 1.79 -6.88
C LEU A 126 -14.53 0.62 -7.18
N ARG A 127 -15.82 0.76 -6.89
CA ARG A 127 -16.83 -0.26 -7.26
C ARG A 127 -16.90 -0.46 -8.77
N HIS A 128 -16.95 0.64 -9.52
CA HIS A 128 -16.96 0.58 -10.98
C HIS A 128 -15.71 -0.13 -11.54
N TRP A 129 -14.51 0.14 -11.02
CA TRP A 129 -13.29 -0.55 -11.44
C TRP A 129 -13.32 -2.04 -11.10
N ARG A 130 -13.88 -2.42 -9.95
CA ARG A 130 -14.09 -3.85 -9.61
C ARG A 130 -15.06 -4.51 -10.59
N ASP A 131 -16.15 -3.84 -10.95
CA ASP A 131 -17.12 -4.35 -11.92
C ASP A 131 -16.46 -4.55 -13.29
N LEU A 132 -15.65 -3.58 -13.75
CA LEU A 132 -14.90 -3.70 -15.00
C LEU A 132 -13.89 -4.86 -14.96
N SER A 133 -13.12 -4.96 -13.87
CA SER A 133 -12.15 -6.04 -13.64
C SER A 133 -12.84 -7.41 -13.74
N GLN A 134 -13.94 -7.61 -13.04
CA GLN A 134 -14.71 -8.86 -13.07
C GLN A 134 -15.32 -9.14 -14.43
N LYS A 135 -15.95 -8.14 -15.05
CA LYS A 135 -16.62 -8.25 -16.34
C LYS A 135 -15.66 -8.67 -17.46
N HIS A 136 -14.42 -8.17 -17.41
CA HIS A 136 -13.46 -8.35 -18.49
C HIS A 136 -12.32 -9.32 -18.16
N GLY A 137 -12.27 -9.81 -16.92
CA GLY A 137 -11.20 -10.71 -16.48
C GLY A 137 -9.84 -10.03 -16.37
N THR A 138 -9.77 -8.69 -16.34
CA THR A 138 -8.52 -7.97 -16.13
C THR A 138 -8.26 -7.84 -14.62
N PRO A 139 -7.13 -8.34 -14.10
CA PRO A 139 -6.79 -8.27 -12.68
C PRO A 139 -6.77 -6.83 -12.14
N LEU A 140 -7.35 -6.64 -10.95
CA LEU A 140 -7.28 -5.40 -10.19
C LEU A 140 -6.85 -5.72 -8.75
N PHE A 141 -5.81 -5.06 -8.28
CA PHE A 141 -5.35 -5.12 -6.90
C PHE A 141 -5.30 -3.73 -6.27
N VAL A 142 -6.07 -3.49 -5.22
CA VAL A 142 -6.16 -2.20 -4.53
C VAL A 142 -5.62 -2.34 -3.11
N PHE A 143 -4.64 -1.52 -2.74
CA PHE A 143 -4.06 -1.59 -1.41
C PHE A 143 -3.67 -0.23 -0.82
N THR A 144 -3.45 -0.20 0.49
CA THR A 144 -2.86 0.93 1.21
C THR A 144 -1.87 0.42 2.26
N LEU A 145 -1.13 1.36 2.86
CA LEU A 145 -0.21 1.10 3.97
C LEU A 145 -0.52 2.03 5.13
N LEU A 146 -0.66 1.45 6.32
CA LEU A 146 -0.74 2.15 7.59
C LEU A 146 0.60 2.03 8.35
N ARG A 147 0.70 2.73 9.48
CA ARG A 147 1.85 2.67 10.39
C ARG A 147 1.37 2.79 11.83
N GLU A 148 2.14 2.26 12.77
CA GLU A 148 1.88 2.41 14.19
C GLU A 148 1.65 3.90 14.52
N PRO A 149 0.51 4.28 15.14
CA PRO A 149 0.09 5.69 15.19
C PRO A 149 1.06 6.66 15.87
N THR A 150 1.79 6.21 16.89
CA THR A 150 2.80 7.03 17.57
C THR A 150 4.01 7.23 16.67
N GLU A 151 4.54 6.16 16.09
CA GLU A 151 5.60 6.19 15.08
C GLU A 151 5.24 7.06 13.87
N TYR A 152 4.01 6.93 13.39
CA TYR A 152 3.48 7.74 12.30
C TYR A 152 3.48 9.22 12.66
N SER A 153 2.93 9.57 13.83
CA SER A 153 2.83 10.96 14.27
C SER A 153 4.20 11.61 14.41
N LEU A 154 5.16 10.89 15.00
CA LEU A 154 6.54 11.34 15.14
C LEU A 154 7.22 11.52 13.77
N SER A 155 7.12 10.53 12.89
CA SER A 155 7.75 10.57 11.57
C SER A 155 7.15 11.65 10.67
N PHE A 156 5.83 11.84 10.73
CA PHE A 156 5.14 12.92 10.03
C PHE A 156 5.54 14.28 10.60
N PHE A 157 5.54 14.43 11.92
CA PHE A 157 5.92 15.66 12.59
C PHE A 157 7.35 16.05 12.21
N ASN A 158 8.34 15.18 12.42
CA ASN A 158 9.73 15.48 12.06
C ASN A 158 9.85 15.91 10.58
N PHE A 159 9.19 15.22 9.64
CA PHE A 159 9.30 15.53 8.22
C PHE A 159 8.69 16.87 7.82
N PHE A 160 7.53 17.24 8.38
CA PHE A 160 6.81 18.46 8.00
C PHE A 160 7.06 19.65 8.94
N HIS A 161 7.63 19.41 10.12
CA HIS A 161 8.07 20.44 11.06
C HIS A 161 9.37 21.10 10.59
N ASP A 162 10.34 20.27 10.16
CA ASP A 162 11.65 20.70 9.66
C ASP A 162 11.55 21.70 8.49
N GLN A 163 10.41 21.71 7.78
CA GLN A 163 10.18 22.60 6.65
C GLN A 163 9.71 24.02 7.03
N LYS A 164 9.37 24.30 8.30
CA LYS A 164 8.53 25.48 8.62
C LYS A 164 8.96 26.39 9.76
N LEU A 165 9.89 26.00 10.64
CA LEU A 165 10.19 26.78 11.85
C LEU A 165 11.68 26.98 12.08
N GLU A 166 12.03 28.19 12.55
CA GLU A 166 13.35 28.50 13.08
C GLU A 166 13.46 27.91 14.49
N GLY A 167 14.02 26.70 14.59
CA GLY A 167 14.14 25.97 15.85
C GLY A 167 13.86 24.48 15.64
N GLY A 168 14.63 23.62 16.31
CA GLY A 168 14.41 22.17 16.25
C GLY A 168 13.02 21.78 16.78
N PRO A 169 12.45 20.66 16.31
CA PRO A 169 11.18 20.11 16.77
C PRO A 169 11.16 19.90 18.28
N THR A 170 10.14 20.43 18.95
CA THR A 170 9.93 20.20 20.38
C THR A 170 8.82 19.18 20.64
N GLN A 171 8.90 18.50 21.77
CA GLN A 171 7.83 17.57 22.19
C GLN A 171 6.50 18.30 22.44
N LEU A 172 6.54 19.56 22.89
CA LEU A 172 5.34 20.37 23.12
C LEU A 172 4.61 20.66 21.79
N GLU A 173 5.34 20.93 20.71
CA GLU A 173 4.77 21.11 19.38
C GLU A 173 4.21 19.81 18.83
N LEU A 174 4.91 18.68 19.03
CA LEU A 174 4.41 17.35 18.68
C LEU A 174 3.07 17.05 19.37
N GLN A 175 2.93 17.38 20.66
CA GLN A 175 1.69 17.24 21.43
C GLN A 175 0.53 18.14 20.95
N ARG A 176 0.83 19.18 20.16
CA ARG A 176 -0.12 20.14 19.57
C ARG A 176 -0.42 19.85 18.10
N ALA A 177 0.35 18.99 17.44
CA ALA A 177 0.16 18.63 16.04
C ALA A 177 -1.22 17.98 15.80
N SER A 178 -1.70 17.94 14.55
CA SER A 178 -2.94 17.20 14.25
C SER A 178 -2.73 15.69 14.43
N PHE A 179 -3.72 15.03 15.02
CA PHE A 179 -3.78 13.59 15.28
C PHE A 179 -4.75 12.88 14.33
N ASN A 180 -4.80 11.55 14.43
CA ASN A 180 -5.65 10.67 13.62
C ASN A 180 -5.51 10.95 12.12
N ARG A 181 -4.27 11.18 11.69
CA ARG A 181 -3.96 11.68 10.34
C ARG A 181 -4.13 10.60 9.29
N GLN A 182 -3.92 9.32 9.63
CA GLN A 182 -4.09 8.23 8.68
C GLN A 182 -5.58 8.10 8.32
N CYS A 183 -6.44 8.06 9.34
CA CYS A 183 -7.88 8.06 9.15
C CYS A 183 -8.39 9.32 8.43
N ARG A 184 -7.89 10.50 8.84
CA ARG A 184 -8.23 11.78 8.20
C ARG A 184 -7.86 11.81 6.72
N THR A 185 -6.66 11.33 6.37
CA THR A 185 -6.18 11.29 4.98
C THR A 185 -7.03 10.37 4.13
N LEU A 186 -7.50 9.25 4.68
CA LEU A 186 -8.25 8.24 3.93
C LEU A 186 -9.76 8.51 3.86
N ALA A 187 -10.33 9.38 4.70
CA ALA A 187 -11.78 9.63 4.77
C ALA A 187 -12.25 11.06 4.41
N ALA A 188 -11.35 12.06 4.35
CA ALA A 188 -11.60 13.50 4.13
C ALA A 188 -12.98 14.00 4.57
N TYR A 189 -13.17 14.12 5.87
CA TYR A 189 -14.33 14.80 6.42
C TYR A 189 -13.91 15.97 7.31
N PRO A 190 -14.58 17.13 7.28
CA PRO A 190 -14.28 18.21 8.22
C PRO A 190 -14.49 17.80 9.68
N THR A 191 -15.29 16.75 9.93
CA THR A 191 -15.55 16.17 11.25
C THR A 191 -14.98 14.75 11.35
N HIS A 192 -13.70 14.65 11.72
CA HIS A 192 -13.06 13.37 12.04
C HIS A 192 -13.61 12.85 13.36
N ASN A 193 -14.59 11.95 13.29
CA ASN A 193 -15.16 11.29 14.46
C ASN A 193 -15.05 9.77 14.34
N LYS A 194 -15.29 9.09 15.46
CA LYS A 194 -15.15 7.63 15.55
C LYS A 194 -16.01 6.88 14.50
N ARG A 195 -17.21 7.38 14.19
CA ARG A 195 -18.13 6.75 13.21
C ARG A 195 -17.60 6.84 11.79
N VAL A 196 -17.06 7.99 11.39
CA VAL A 196 -16.46 8.16 10.05
C VAL A 196 -15.28 7.23 9.87
N CYS A 197 -14.46 7.06 10.92
CA CYS A 197 -13.32 6.16 10.87
C CYS A 197 -13.72 4.68 10.83
N ALA A 198 -14.76 4.29 11.56
CA ALA A 198 -15.34 2.95 11.47
C ALA A 198 -15.97 2.69 10.08
N LEU A 199 -16.65 3.69 9.50
CA LEU A 199 -17.15 3.62 8.14
C LEU A 199 -16.01 3.45 7.12
N LEU A 200 -14.92 4.20 7.26
CA LEU A 200 -13.72 4.03 6.45
C LEU A 200 -13.21 2.59 6.54
N TYR A 201 -13.11 2.02 7.74
CA TYR A 201 -12.64 0.65 7.91
C TYR A 201 -13.52 -0.36 7.14
N ARG A 202 -14.85 -0.22 7.23
CA ARG A 202 -15.77 -1.03 6.43
C ARG A 202 -15.52 -0.90 4.93
N LYS A 203 -15.24 0.31 4.43
CA LYS A 203 -14.91 0.52 3.01
C LYS A 203 -13.58 -0.09 2.62
N LEU A 204 -12.56 -0.03 3.49
CA LEU A 204 -11.32 -0.75 3.26
C LEU A 204 -11.58 -2.26 3.15
N HIS A 205 -12.34 -2.85 4.08
CA HIS A 205 -12.68 -4.28 4.03
C HIS A 205 -13.41 -4.68 2.73
N GLN A 206 -14.34 -3.85 2.28
CA GLN A 206 -15.15 -4.11 1.08
C GLN A 206 -14.41 -3.88 -0.24
N LEU A 207 -13.53 -2.88 -0.31
CA LEU A 207 -13.00 -2.37 -1.58
C LEU A 207 -11.51 -2.61 -1.77
N PHE A 208 -10.76 -2.85 -0.69
CA PHE A 208 -9.33 -3.10 -0.73
C PHE A 208 -9.04 -4.60 -0.66
N ASP A 209 -8.05 -5.02 -1.43
CA ASP A 209 -7.50 -6.37 -1.35
C ASP A 209 -6.54 -6.48 -0.16
N TRP A 210 -5.79 -5.41 0.10
CA TRP A 210 -4.76 -5.41 1.14
C TRP A 210 -4.67 -4.07 1.88
N VAL A 211 -4.56 -4.14 3.21
CA VAL A 211 -4.24 -2.99 4.07
C VAL A 211 -3.02 -3.38 4.88
N GLY A 212 -1.84 -3.12 4.31
CA GLY A 212 -0.59 -3.48 4.96
C GLY A 212 -0.19 -2.50 6.06
N THR A 213 0.85 -2.85 6.79
CA THR A 213 1.47 -1.96 7.79
C THR A 213 2.95 -1.77 7.51
N THR A 214 3.48 -0.62 7.88
CA THR A 214 4.92 -0.29 7.72
C THR A 214 5.79 -1.31 8.45
N GLU A 215 5.32 -1.81 9.60
CA GLU A 215 6.01 -2.78 10.45
C GLU A 215 6.10 -4.19 9.82
N ARG A 216 5.24 -4.49 8.83
CA ARG A 216 5.19 -5.77 8.09
C ARG A 216 5.45 -5.55 6.59
N LEU A 217 6.05 -4.41 6.23
CA LEU A 217 6.25 -4.03 4.84
C LEU A 217 7.19 -5.00 4.13
N THR A 218 8.31 -5.35 4.78
CA THR A 218 9.35 -6.21 4.19
C THR A 218 8.95 -7.68 4.21
N GLU A 219 8.25 -8.10 5.27
CA GLU A 219 7.92 -9.50 5.53
C GLU A 219 6.68 -9.93 4.77
N GLU A 220 5.77 -9.01 4.45
CA GLU A 220 4.46 -9.36 3.89
C GLU A 220 4.10 -8.54 2.66
N THR A 221 4.05 -7.22 2.76
CA THR A 221 3.53 -6.41 1.65
C THR A 221 4.43 -6.45 0.42
N LEU A 222 5.75 -6.32 0.59
CA LEU A 222 6.68 -6.39 -0.54
C LEU A 222 6.69 -7.79 -1.18
N PRO A 223 6.79 -8.91 -0.43
CA PRO A 223 6.66 -10.25 -1.02
C PRO A 223 5.34 -10.47 -1.76
N LEU A 224 4.22 -9.96 -1.21
CA LEU A 224 2.92 -10.01 -1.86
C LEU A 224 2.91 -9.25 -3.20
N LEU A 225 3.38 -8.00 -3.20
CA LEU A 225 3.48 -7.21 -4.43
C LEU A 225 4.44 -7.82 -5.44
N GLN A 226 5.56 -8.38 -4.97
CA GLN A 226 6.49 -9.12 -5.82
C GLN A 226 5.85 -10.35 -6.44
N HIS A 227 4.97 -11.05 -5.72
CA HIS A 227 4.21 -12.18 -6.25
C HIS A 227 3.24 -11.75 -7.35
N LEU A 228 2.51 -10.65 -7.15
CA LEU A 228 1.61 -10.09 -8.15
C LEU A 228 2.36 -9.57 -9.39
N LEU A 229 3.54 -8.96 -9.19
CA LEU A 229 4.34 -8.37 -10.27
C LEU A 229 5.31 -9.35 -10.93
N ARG A 230 5.14 -10.66 -10.77
CA ARG A 230 6.04 -11.67 -11.37
C ARG A 230 5.91 -11.70 -12.89
N PHE A 231 6.67 -10.84 -13.57
CA PHE A 231 7.01 -11.02 -14.97
C PHE A 231 8.12 -12.08 -15.08
N LYS A 232 7.81 -13.27 -15.62
CA LYS A 232 8.78 -14.38 -15.80
C LYS A 232 10.11 -13.92 -16.46
N PRO A 233 10.13 -13.03 -17.47
CA PRO A 233 11.38 -12.53 -18.05
C PRO A 233 12.20 -11.63 -17.12
N ALA A 234 11.55 -10.82 -16.26
CA ALA A 234 12.24 -9.94 -15.32
C ALA A 234 12.95 -10.76 -14.24
N GLN A 235 12.28 -11.80 -13.71
CA GLN A 235 12.89 -12.73 -12.76
C GLN A 235 14.10 -13.46 -13.33
N GLN A 236 14.10 -13.82 -14.62
CA GLN A 236 15.26 -14.47 -15.25
C GLN A 236 16.48 -13.54 -15.30
N ARG A 237 16.29 -12.23 -15.52
CA ARG A 237 17.39 -11.25 -15.47
C ARG A 237 17.91 -11.05 -14.05
N PHE A 238 17.02 -10.94 -13.05
CA PHE A 238 17.43 -10.81 -11.65
C PHE A 238 18.08 -12.09 -11.10
N ALA A 239 17.59 -13.27 -11.49
CA ALA A 239 18.19 -14.55 -11.14
C ALA A 239 19.59 -14.70 -11.78
N ALA A 240 19.75 -14.30 -13.05
CA ALA A 240 21.03 -14.33 -13.74
C ALA A 240 22.08 -13.38 -13.12
N GLU A 241 21.67 -12.20 -12.66
CA GLU A 241 22.56 -11.27 -11.93
C GLU A 241 22.91 -11.78 -10.53
N SER A 242 21.97 -12.44 -9.84
CA SER A 242 22.23 -13.04 -8.53
C SER A 242 23.20 -14.23 -8.58
N SER A 243 23.23 -15.00 -9.67
CA SER A 243 24.22 -16.06 -9.89
C SER A 243 25.66 -15.57 -10.09
N PHE A 244 25.86 -14.26 -10.30
CA PHE A 244 27.18 -13.63 -10.34
C PHE A 244 27.75 -13.32 -8.94
N LEU A 245 26.89 -13.26 -7.92
CA LEU A 245 27.25 -13.03 -6.53
C LEU A 245 27.09 -14.37 -5.79
N GLY A 246 28.19 -15.04 -5.46
CA GLY A 246 28.21 -16.43 -5.01
C GLY A 246 27.22 -16.82 -3.89
N PRO A 247 26.98 -18.14 -3.69
CA PRO A 247 25.87 -18.73 -2.93
C PRO A 247 25.78 -18.38 -1.44
N SER A 248 26.68 -17.55 -0.91
CA SER A 248 26.74 -17.17 0.50
C SER A 248 25.88 -15.94 0.85
N THR A 249 25.38 -15.15 -0.11
CA THR A 249 24.66 -13.89 0.16
C THR A 249 23.21 -13.88 -0.33
N ALA A 250 22.76 -14.94 -1.00
CA ALA A 250 21.48 -14.99 -1.71
C ALA A 250 20.23 -15.20 -0.83
N LYS A 251 20.37 -15.47 0.48
CA LYS A 251 19.20 -15.82 1.31
C LYS A 251 18.44 -14.63 1.93
N HIS A 252 18.96 -13.41 1.90
CA HIS A 252 18.27 -12.26 2.56
C HIS A 252 18.32 -10.92 1.81
N ASN A 253 18.89 -10.84 0.61
CA ASN A 253 19.03 -9.58 -0.14
C ASN A 253 17.97 -9.42 -1.24
N PHE A 254 16.71 -9.73 -0.96
CA PHE A 254 15.58 -9.40 -1.85
C PHE A 254 15.17 -7.92 -1.80
N LEU A 255 15.81 -7.14 -0.92
CA LEU A 255 15.77 -5.69 -0.95
C LEU A 255 17.08 -5.22 -1.58
N LEU A 256 17.07 -4.88 -2.87
CA LEU A 256 18.21 -4.18 -3.46
C LEU A 256 18.37 -2.85 -2.70
N PRO A 257 19.47 -2.62 -1.95
CA PRO A 257 19.82 -1.25 -1.59
C PRO A 257 20.02 -0.52 -2.91
N SER A 258 19.23 0.53 -3.15
CA SER A 258 19.39 1.39 -4.31
C SER A 258 20.82 1.95 -4.28
N SER A 259 21.72 1.34 -5.05
CA SER A 259 23.12 1.72 -5.17
C SER A 259 23.32 2.93 -6.09
N ASP A 260 22.23 3.47 -6.63
CA ASP A 260 22.26 4.62 -7.51
C ASP A 260 22.48 5.93 -6.74
N LYS A 261 23.75 6.36 -6.71
CA LYS A 261 24.18 7.68 -6.24
C LYS A 261 23.50 8.86 -6.97
N ARG A 262 22.77 8.60 -8.06
CA ARG A 262 22.00 9.61 -8.82
C ARG A 262 20.58 9.84 -8.31
N ASN A 263 20.07 8.94 -7.48
CA ASN A 263 18.81 9.15 -6.78
C ASN A 263 19.09 9.81 -5.41
N LYS A 264 19.55 11.07 -5.45
CA LYS A 264 19.50 12.00 -4.31
C LYS A 264 18.02 12.32 -4.00
N TYR A 265 17.26 11.32 -3.59
CA TYR A 265 16.00 11.56 -2.90
C TYR A 265 16.32 11.73 -1.43
N ASN A 266 15.79 12.82 -0.86
CA ASN A 266 15.94 13.26 0.52
C ASN A 266 15.49 12.18 1.51
N VAL A 267 16.27 11.11 1.70
CA VAL A 267 16.46 10.62 3.06
C VAL A 267 17.20 11.78 3.70
N ALA A 268 16.46 12.67 4.35
CA ALA A 268 17.05 13.75 5.11
C ALA A 268 18.19 13.10 5.91
N VAL A 269 19.42 13.52 5.65
CA VAL A 269 20.54 13.16 6.53
C VAL A 269 20.00 13.45 7.92
N PRO A 270 20.02 12.48 8.86
CA PRO A 270 19.40 12.67 10.17
C PRO A 270 19.86 14.01 10.70
N ASP A 271 18.96 14.99 10.68
CA ASP A 271 19.29 16.29 11.20
C ASP A 271 19.48 16.05 12.70
N ILE A 272 20.51 16.68 13.27
CA ILE A 272 20.79 16.66 14.70
C ILE A 272 19.53 17.08 15.48
N ASN A 273 18.59 17.75 14.81
CA ASN A 273 17.32 18.22 15.31
C ASN A 273 16.13 17.28 14.99
N THR A 274 16.23 15.95 15.03
CA THR A 274 15.03 15.08 14.93
C THR A 274 14.62 14.53 16.29
N LEU A 275 13.32 14.52 16.58
CA LEU A 275 12.82 13.85 17.79
C LEU A 275 12.85 12.34 17.57
N GLU A 276 13.52 11.61 18.46
CA GLU A 276 13.53 10.16 18.49
C GLU A 276 12.47 9.62 19.46
N ARG A 277 11.94 8.42 19.17
CA ARG A 277 10.90 7.79 20.00
C ARG A 277 11.37 7.62 21.44
N ASP A 278 12.60 7.15 21.63
CA ASP A 278 13.17 6.84 22.94
C ASP A 278 13.50 8.11 23.74
N ALA A 279 13.58 9.27 23.08
CA ALA A 279 13.74 10.57 23.72
C ALA A 279 12.42 11.21 24.18
N LEU A 280 11.26 10.62 23.82
CA LEU A 280 9.96 11.16 24.22
C LEU A 280 9.70 10.94 25.71
N THR A 281 9.23 11.99 26.38
CA THR A 281 8.77 11.89 27.77
C THR A 281 7.54 10.97 27.85
N GLN A 282 7.34 10.32 29.00
CA GLN A 282 6.15 9.49 29.25
C GLN A 282 4.85 10.28 29.03
N GLU A 283 4.85 11.57 29.37
CA GLU A 283 3.70 12.44 29.14
C GLU A 283 3.42 12.63 27.64
N THR A 284 4.45 12.87 26.82
CA THR A 284 4.28 12.94 25.37
C THR A 284 3.74 11.63 24.81
N VAL A 285 4.31 10.48 25.21
CA VAL A 285 3.83 9.17 24.76
C VAL A 285 2.37 8.95 25.15
N ARG A 286 1.98 9.33 26.37
CA ARG A 286 0.59 9.26 26.84
C ARG A 286 -0.34 10.13 25.99
N VAL A 287 0.01 11.40 25.77
CA VAL A 287 -0.77 12.34 24.95
C VAL A 287 -0.92 11.84 23.51
N LEU A 288 0.15 11.33 22.90
CA LEU A 288 0.09 10.74 21.56
C LEU A 288 -0.84 9.52 21.54
N GLY A 289 -0.71 8.63 22.52
CA GLY A 289 -1.59 7.45 22.64
C GLY A 289 -3.07 7.81 22.78
N GLU A 290 -3.39 8.83 23.58
CA GLU A 290 -4.78 9.30 23.78
C GLU A 290 -5.34 9.95 22.52
N LYS A 291 -4.55 10.79 21.85
CA LYS A 291 -5.06 11.59 20.74
C LYS A 291 -5.05 10.85 19.39
N THR A 292 -4.26 9.79 19.23
CA THR A 292 -4.19 8.96 18.00
C THR A 292 -5.09 7.71 18.03
N CYS A 293 -6.09 7.73 18.91
CA CYS A 293 -7.05 6.66 19.18
C CYS A 293 -7.70 6.02 17.92
N LEU A 294 -8.05 6.83 16.91
CA LEU A 294 -8.72 6.34 15.70
C LEU A 294 -7.73 5.63 14.77
N ASP A 295 -6.53 6.21 14.60
CA ASP A 295 -5.46 5.58 13.82
C ASP A 295 -5.04 4.26 14.48
N ARG A 296 -5.06 4.18 15.82
CA ARG A 296 -4.78 2.95 16.59
C ARG A 296 -5.74 1.83 16.22
N GLY A 297 -7.04 2.08 16.35
CA GLY A 297 -8.04 1.09 16.02
C GLY A 297 -7.96 0.66 14.55
N LEU A 298 -7.74 1.60 13.63
CA LEU A 298 -7.57 1.29 12.21
C LEU A 298 -6.35 0.39 11.95
N TRP A 299 -5.21 0.71 12.56
CA TRP A 299 -3.96 -0.04 12.41
C TRP A 299 -4.04 -1.43 13.07
N GLU A 300 -4.61 -1.55 14.26
CA GLU A 300 -4.78 -2.86 14.94
C GLU A 300 -5.68 -3.79 14.14
N ARG A 301 -6.81 -3.29 13.64
CA ARG A 301 -7.69 -4.07 12.74
C ARG A 301 -6.98 -4.47 11.46
N ALA A 302 -6.21 -3.57 10.84
CA ALA A 302 -5.42 -3.91 9.66
C ALA A 302 -4.44 -5.06 9.94
N GLN A 303 -3.73 -5.03 11.08
CA GLN A 303 -2.83 -6.11 11.47
C GLN A 303 -3.52 -7.45 11.72
N GLN A 304 -4.72 -7.40 12.29
CA GLN A 304 -5.51 -8.59 12.61
C GLN A 304 -6.15 -9.20 11.36
N ASP A 305 -6.68 -8.38 10.47
CA ASP A 305 -7.62 -8.81 9.44
C ASP A 305 -6.97 -8.93 8.05
N TYR A 306 -5.79 -8.34 7.85
CA TYR A 306 -5.02 -8.41 6.60
C TYR A 306 -3.68 -9.08 6.85
N THR A 307 -3.73 -10.38 6.99
CA THR A 307 -2.59 -11.26 7.20
C THR A 307 -2.34 -12.11 5.95
N LEU A 308 -1.12 -12.60 5.73
CA LEU A 308 -0.82 -13.40 4.53
C LEU A 308 -1.67 -14.67 4.42
N ASP A 309 -2.13 -15.24 5.54
CA ASP A 309 -2.98 -16.42 5.59
C ASP A 309 -4.44 -16.18 5.16
N MET A 310 -4.82 -14.93 4.87
CA MET A 310 -6.10 -14.64 4.20
C MET A 310 -6.14 -15.12 2.74
N TRP A 311 -4.97 -15.40 2.15
CA TRP A 311 -4.80 -15.84 0.77
C TRP A 311 -4.55 -17.34 0.70
N ASP A 312 -5.46 -18.08 0.04
CA ASP A 312 -5.34 -19.55 -0.08
C ASP A 312 -4.05 -19.95 -0.82
N ASP A 313 -3.68 -19.21 -1.88
CA ASP A 313 -2.60 -19.59 -2.79
C ASP A 313 -1.18 -19.36 -2.23
N ILE A 314 -1.04 -18.54 -1.18
CA ILE A 314 0.27 -18.24 -0.57
C ILE A 314 0.69 -19.35 0.40
N ILE A 315 -0.25 -19.88 1.18
CA ILE A 315 0.03 -20.84 2.25
C ILE A 315 0.53 -22.16 1.66
N ASP A 316 0.01 -22.56 0.51
CA ASP A 316 0.25 -23.92 0.04
C ASP A 316 1.68 -24.14 -0.43
N GLY A 317 2.41 -23.12 -0.90
CA GLY A 317 3.85 -23.19 -1.25
C GLY A 317 4.24 -24.31 -2.23
N ARG A 318 3.27 -25.12 -2.66
CA ARG A 318 3.38 -26.22 -3.57
C ARG A 318 3.06 -25.61 -4.92
N PRO A 319 4.01 -25.59 -5.87
CA PRO A 319 3.62 -25.44 -7.26
C PRO A 319 2.49 -26.43 -7.51
N SER A 320 1.35 -25.95 -8.00
CA SER A 320 0.22 -26.80 -8.35
C SER A 320 0.76 -27.96 -9.17
N SER A 321 0.70 -29.17 -8.62
CA SER A 321 1.36 -30.36 -9.16
C SER A 321 0.76 -30.88 -10.46
N GLU A 322 -0.02 -30.05 -11.17
CA GLU A 322 -0.75 -30.41 -12.38
C GLU A 322 -0.09 -29.89 -13.67
N ASP A 323 1.03 -29.16 -13.59
CA ASP A 323 1.68 -28.57 -14.77
C ASP A 323 2.97 -29.31 -15.20
N THR A 324 3.05 -30.63 -15.01
CA THR A 324 4.07 -31.48 -15.64
C THR A 324 3.61 -32.06 -16.98
N GLY A 325 2.91 -31.24 -17.79
CA GLY A 325 2.55 -31.56 -19.18
C GLY A 325 3.72 -31.57 -20.15
N TYR A 326 4.89 -32.04 -19.73
CA TYR A 326 6.00 -32.41 -20.61
C TYR A 326 5.95 -33.94 -20.81
N GLU A 327 4.95 -34.40 -21.56
CA GLU A 327 5.08 -35.68 -22.26
C GLU A 327 5.96 -35.45 -23.49
N GLY A 328 7.02 -36.25 -23.58
CA GLY A 328 8.05 -36.11 -24.60
C GLY A 328 7.54 -36.23 -26.02
N LEU A 329 8.17 -35.44 -26.89
CA LEU A 329 8.41 -35.77 -28.29
C LEU A 329 9.90 -35.75 -28.54
#